data_AF-A0A367QUS3-F1
#
_entry.id   AF-A0A367QUS3-F1
#
_cell.length_a   1.000
_cell.length_b   1.000
_cell.length_c   1.000
_cell.angle_alpha   90.00
_cell.angle_beta   90.00
_cell.angle_gamma   90.00
#
_symmetry.space_group_name_H-M   'P 1'
#
loop_
_entity.id
_entity.type
_entity.pdbx_description
1 polymer ?
#
loop_
_entity_poly.entity_id
_entity_poly.type
_entity_poly.pdbx_seq_one_letter_code
_entity_poly.pdbx_strand_id
1 'polypeptide(L)'
;MPESQVVNLSPESIYAIASHIKSPPSLENLLEQINSDFAVPLLAQCQKIAQLDGVITAEEAKVLETINTKLKCHSVTLKTVENYSARN
;
A
#
# COMPACT_ATOMS: atom_id res chain seq x y z
N MET A 1 -5.17 10.68 -18.27
CA MET A 1 -4.94 9.97 -17.00
C MET A 1 -3.69 10.58 -16.40
N PRO A 2 -3.69 11.06 -15.15
CA PRO A 2 -2.47 11.53 -14.53
C PRO A 2 -1.64 10.30 -14.17
N GLU A 3 -0.49 10.15 -14.82
CA GLU A 3 0.52 9.16 -14.43
C GLU A 3 0.95 9.52 -13.01
N SER A 4 0.80 8.59 -12.05
CA SER A 4 1.39 8.75 -10.72
C SER A 4 2.88 8.98 -10.92
N GLN A 5 3.29 10.23 -10.73
CA GLN A 5 4.68 10.64 -10.82
C GLN A 5 5.45 9.73 -9.89
N VAL A 6 6.31 8.87 -10.46
CA VAL A 6 7.28 8.10 -9.68
C VAL A 6 7.99 9.15 -8.85
N VAL A 7 7.81 9.10 -7.53
CA VAL A 7 8.44 10.07 -6.64
C VAL A 7 9.93 9.81 -6.79
N ASN A 8 10.61 10.63 -7.60
CA ASN A 8 12.04 10.54 -7.87
C ASN A 8 12.78 11.10 -6.66
N LEU A 9 12.67 10.38 -5.53
CA LEU A 9 13.46 10.69 -4.35
C LEU A 9 14.90 10.28 -4.65
N SER A 10 15.83 11.22 -4.48
CA SER A 10 17.25 10.88 -4.52
C SER A 10 17.57 9.90 -3.38
N PRO A 11 18.57 9.02 -3.53
CA PRO A 11 18.99 8.12 -2.46
C PRO A 11 19.34 8.87 -1.17
N GLU A 12 19.92 10.06 -1.28
CA GLU A 12 20.19 10.96 -0.15
C GLU A 12 18.90 11.38 0.57
N SER A 13 17.85 11.71 -0.19
CA SER A 13 16.53 12.05 0.38
C SER A 13 15.92 10.85 1.11
N ILE A 14 16.01 9.65 0.54
CA ILE A 14 15.54 8.41 1.19
C ILE A 14 16.27 8.20 2.52
N TYR A 15 17.59 8.37 2.54
CA TYR A 15 18.39 8.23 3.76
C TYR A 15 18.05 9.28 4.81
N ALA A 16 17.83 10.53 4.37
CA ALA A 16 17.39 11.62 5.25
C ALA A 16 16.00 11.32 5.84
N ILE A 17 15.06 10.80 5.06
CA ILE A 17 13.73 10.38 5.53
C ILE A 17 13.88 9.26 6.57
N ALA A 18 14.66 8.22 6.27
CA ALA A 18 14.91 7.11 7.19
C ALA A 18 15.50 7.59 8.52
N SER A 19 16.42 8.56 8.48
CA SER A 19 17.05 9.14 9.68
C SER A 19 16.10 10.00 10.52
N HIS A 20 15.04 10.55 9.92
CA HIS A 20 14.02 11.35 10.61
C HIS A 20 12.83 10.52 11.12
N ILE A 21 12.59 9.33 10.57
CA ILE A 21 11.58 8.37 11.06
C ILE A 21 12.17 7.56 12.22
N LYS A 22 12.40 8.22 13.36
CA LYS A 22 12.95 7.57 14.57
C LYS A 22 11.95 6.64 15.26
N SER A 23 10.67 7.00 15.20
CA SER A 23 9.54 6.20 15.69
C SER A 23 8.36 6.44 14.76
N PRO A 24 8.15 5.59 13.74
CA PRO A 24 6.99 5.76 12.89
C PRO A 24 5.71 5.59 13.72
N PRO A 25 4.64 6.34 13.41
CA PRO A 25 3.33 6.04 13.94
C PRO A 25 2.91 4.63 13.52
N SER A 26 1.98 4.01 14.26
CA SER A 26 1.40 2.71 13.90
C SER A 26 0.86 2.72 12.48
N LEU A 27 0.95 1.57 11.80
CA LEU A 27 0.47 1.41 10.42
C LEU A 27 -0.98 1.85 10.25
N GLU A 28 -1.84 1.55 11.23
CA GLU A 28 -3.24 2.00 11.23
C GLU A 28 -3.38 3.53 11.17
N ASN A 29 -2.65 4.27 12.01
CA ASN A 29 -2.68 5.73 12.04
C ASN A 29 -2.15 6.31 10.74
N LEU A 30 -1.12 5.69 10.15
CA LEU A 30 -0.56 6.14 8.88
C LEU A 30 -1.59 5.98 7.75
N LEU A 31 -2.28 4.84 7.70
CA LEU A 31 -3.28 4.55 6.68
C LEU A 31 -4.52 5.46 6.78
N GLU A 32 -4.88 5.95 7.96
CA GLU A 32 -5.97 6.93 8.13
C GLU A 32 -5.65 8.29 7.50
N GLN A 33 -4.36 8.63 7.34
CA GLN A 33 -3.93 9.88 6.71
C GLN A 33 -3.74 9.77 5.19
N ILE A 34 -3.84 8.56 4.63
CA ILE A 34 -3.69 8.34 3.20
C ILE A 34 -4.97 8.77 2.46
N ASN A 35 -4.81 9.64 1.48
CA ASN A 35 -5.88 9.97 0.55
C ASN A 35 -6.16 8.77 -0.37
N SER A 36 -7.45 8.45 -0.54
CA SER A 36 -7.98 7.33 -1.35
C SER A 36 -7.42 7.25 -2.77
N ASP A 37 -7.13 8.37 -3.42
CA ASP A 37 -6.50 8.39 -4.75
C ASP A 37 -5.13 7.67 -4.76
N PHE A 38 -4.47 7.61 -3.60
CA PHE A 38 -3.19 6.93 -3.43
C PHE A 38 -3.32 5.50 -2.92
N ALA A 39 -4.52 4.99 -2.63
CA ALA A 39 -4.72 3.65 -2.10
C ALA A 39 -4.17 2.57 -3.05
N VAL A 40 -4.51 2.67 -4.33
CA VAL A 40 -4.07 1.73 -5.38
C VAL A 40 -2.56 1.79 -5.61
N PRO A 41 -1.94 2.96 -5.87
CA PRO A 41 -0.49 3.02 -6.07
C PRO A 41 0.31 2.67 -4.81
N LEU A 42 -0.21 2.95 -3.60
CA LEU A 42 0.43 2.53 -2.35
C LEU A 42 0.45 1.01 -2.21
N LEU A 43 -0.69 0.34 -2.45
CA LEU A 43 -0.76 -1.12 -2.36
C LEU A 43 0.16 -1.79 -3.39
N ALA A 44 0.18 -1.29 -4.63
CA ALA A 44 1.06 -1.81 -5.67
C ALA A 44 2.56 -1.69 -5.29
N GLN A 45 2.94 -0.57 -4.66
CA GLN A 45 4.31 -0.38 -4.18
C GLN A 45 4.64 -1.30 -3.00
N CYS A 46 3.72 -1.49 -2.04
CA CYS A 46 3.93 -2.42 -0.94
C CYS A 46 4.09 -3.86 -1.44
N GLN A 47 3.30 -4.27 -2.43
CA GLN A 47 3.45 -5.59 -3.07
C GLN A 47 4.80 -5.74 -3.76
N LYS A 48 5.24 -4.71 -4.49
CA LYS A 48 6.56 -4.69 -5.13
C LYS A 48 7.68 -4.84 -4.10
N ILE A 49 7.57 -4.17 -2.94
CA ILE A 49 8.55 -4.26 -1.84
C ILE A 49 8.59 -5.67 -1.26
N ALA A 50 7.42 -6.26 -0.94
CA ALA A 50 7.34 -7.61 -0.39
C ALA A 50 7.83 -8.71 -1.36
N GLN A 51 7.92 -8.39 -2.66
CA GLN A 51 8.42 -9.31 -3.69
C GLN A 51 9.89 -9.10 -4.03
N LEU A 52 10.60 -8.14 -3.40
CA LEU A 52 12.00 -7.84 -3.74
C LEU A 52 12.92 -9.04 -3.55
N ASP A 53 12.69 -9.82 -2.49
CA ASP A 53 13.48 -11.01 -2.18
C ASP A 53 12.91 -12.28 -2.86
N GLY A 54 11.90 -12.12 -3.74
CA GLY A 54 11.28 -13.20 -4.52
C GLY A 54 10.32 -14.10 -3.74
N VAL A 55 10.15 -13.88 -2.43
CA VAL A 55 9.25 -14.65 -1.56
C VAL A 55 8.51 -13.68 -0.65
N ILE A 56 7.18 -13.78 -0.61
CA ILE A 56 6.36 -13.06 0.37
C ILE A 56 6.18 -13.96 1.59
N THR A 57 6.68 -13.53 2.74
CA THR A 57 6.50 -14.22 4.02
C THR A 57 5.07 -14.05 4.56
N ALA A 58 4.70 -14.88 5.55
CA ALA A 58 3.39 -14.77 6.21
C ALA A 58 3.21 -13.41 6.92
N GLU A 59 4.29 -12.84 7.44
CA GLU A 59 4.28 -11.54 8.11
C GLU A 59 4.03 -10.41 7.09
N GLU A 60 4.72 -10.43 5.96
CA GLU A 60 4.50 -9.47 4.88
C GLU A 60 3.11 -9.59 4.28
N ALA A 61 2.62 -10.81 4.07
CA ALA A 61 1.26 -11.06 3.60
C ALA A 61 0.21 -10.46 4.56
N LYS A 62 0.41 -10.62 5.88
CA LYS A 62 -0.47 -10.04 6.90
C LYS A 62 -0.46 -8.51 6.88
N VAL A 63 0.71 -7.90 6.67
CA VAL A 63 0.84 -6.44 6.51
C VAL A 63 0.10 -5.97 5.25
N LEU A 64 0.31 -6.64 4.12
CA LEU A 64 -0.39 -6.33 2.85
C LEU A 64 -1.91 -6.47 2.98
N GLU A 65 -2.39 -7.51 3.65
CA GLU A 65 -3.81 -7.72 3.92
C GLU A 65 -4.38 -6.60 4.78
N THR A 66 -3.64 -6.16 5.82
CA THR A 66 -4.05 -5.07 6.70
C THR A 66 -4.18 -3.75 5.91
N ILE A 67 -3.19 -3.44 5.07
CA ILE A 67 -3.18 -2.27 4.20
C ILE A 67 -4.37 -2.32 3.23
N ASN A 68 -4.54 -3.44 2.54
CA ASN A 68 -5.63 -3.66 1.60
C ASN A 68 -7.01 -3.52 2.27
N THR A 69 -7.19 -4.09 3.45
CA THR A 69 -8.46 -4.02 4.18
C THR A 69 -8.79 -2.60 4.61
N LYS A 70 -7.81 -1.86 5.14
CA LYS A 70 -8.01 -0.47 5.58
C LYS A 70 -8.30 0.47 4.41
N LEU A 71 -7.59 0.33 3.30
CA LEU A 71 -7.79 1.18 2.12
C LEU A 71 -9.07 0.83 1.34
N LYS A 72 -9.44 -0.46 1.27
CA LYS A 72 -10.73 -0.89 0.72
C LYS A 72 -11.90 -0.37 1.55
N CYS A 73 -11.79 -0.38 2.88
CA CYS A 73 -12.82 0.15 3.78
C CYS A 73 -13.13 1.63 3.49
N HIS A 74 -12.10 2.42 3.17
CA HIS A 74 -12.27 3.83 2.78
C HIS A 74 -12.98 4.00 1.41
N SER A 75 -12.98 2.95 0.58
CA SER A 75 -13.53 2.95 -0.79
C SER A 75 -14.85 2.17 -0.91
N VAL A 76 -15.58 1.90 0.19
CA VAL A 76 -16.93 1.29 0.10
C VAL A 76 -18.03 2.37 0.11
N THR A 77 -18.07 3.11 -0.99
CA THR A 77 -19.31 3.26 -1.77
C THR A 77 -18.85 2.93 -3.18
N LEU A 78 -18.73 1.65 -3.54
CA LEU A 78 -19.74 0.95 -4.33
C LEU A 78 -19.46 -0.56 -4.23
N LYS A 79 -20.46 -1.33 -3.84
CA LYS A 79 -20.49 -2.77 -4.11
C LYS A 79 -20.42 -2.95 -5.63
N THR A 80 -19.54 -3.83 -6.09
CA THR A 80 -19.76 -4.83 -7.16
C THR A 80 -18.44 -5.06 -7.88
N VAL A 81 -17.73 -6.14 -7.55
CA VAL A 81 -17.13 -7.09 -8.52
C VAL A 81 -16.55 -8.29 -7.74
N GLU A 82 -17.41 -9.15 -7.23
CA GLU A 82 -17.05 -10.54 -6.92
C GLU A 82 -18.12 -11.48 -7.50
N ASN A 83 -18.33 -11.39 -8.81
CA ASN A 83 -19.14 -12.39 -9.52
C ASN A 83 -18.75 -12.49 -11.01
N TYR A 84 -17.53 -12.96 -11.29
CA TYR A 84 -17.18 -13.56 -12.58
C TYR A 84 -15.95 -14.47 -12.41
N SER A 85 -16.09 -15.58 -11.67
CA SER A 85 -15.19 -16.75 -11.82
C SER A 85 -15.69 -18.05 -11.17
N ALA A 86 -16.93 -18.12 -10.69
CA ALA A 86 -17.49 -19.37 -10.19
C ALA A 86 -18.96 -19.51 -10.60
N ARG A 87 -19.18 -19.91 -11.86
CA ARG A 87 -20.31 -20.76 -12.26
C ARG A 87 -20.19 -21.19 -13.73
N ASN A 88 -19.64 -22.39 -13.85
CA ASN A 88 -20.04 -23.48 -14.74
C ASN A 88 -19.89 -23.31 -16.25
#